data_AF-A0A0W0GDW5-F1
#
_entry.id   AF-A0A0W0GDW5-F1
#
_cell.length_a   1.000
_cell.length_b   1.000
_cell.length_c   1.000
_cell.angle_alpha   90.00
_cell.angle_beta   90.00
_cell.angle_gamma   90.00
#
_symmetry.space_group_name_H-M   'P 1'
#
loop_
_entity.id
_entity.type
_entity.pdbx_description
1 polymer ?
#
loop_
_entity_poly.entity_id
_entity_poly.type
_entity_poly.pdbx_seq_one_letter_code
_entity_poly.pdbx_strand_id
1 'polypeptide(L)'
;MSIWRIPCLALAMIGMQVTMTPPHPPPLKGEEAPSTSWEFLVKQRCCPVFVKSMCWFAALAEWLVIFSTYTRSVGISQTLLSVLDSRGRVDHIHASPMFVMGTLLATFGGFIRYACYRELGRLFTFEMSIRKEHRLVTTGPYALVRHPGYTGVVCTVMGIAILHLAPGSWANECGILSTKLGKFAMILYLGVTGLVTVGLLKRMEKEDVALREIFKHGWDEWAKKVPWRLFPGIY
;
A
#
# COMPACT_ATOMS: atom_id res chain seq x y z
N MET A 1 18.60 -15.42 -13.50
CA MET A 1 17.17 -15.33 -13.12
C MET A 1 16.95 -15.89 -11.73
N SER A 2 16.37 -15.13 -10.80
CA SER A 2 16.01 -15.66 -9.48
C SER A 2 14.51 -16.00 -9.46
N ILE A 3 14.17 -17.29 -9.59
CA ILE A 3 12.79 -17.78 -9.52
C ILE A 3 12.09 -17.42 -8.20
N TRP A 4 12.88 -17.24 -7.14
CA TRP A 4 12.44 -16.81 -5.81
C TRP A 4 11.79 -15.42 -5.80
N ARG A 5 11.96 -14.60 -6.85
CA ARG A 5 11.23 -13.34 -6.98
C ARG A 5 9.72 -13.55 -7.09
N ILE A 6 9.26 -14.68 -7.65
CA ILE A 6 7.83 -14.97 -7.83
C ILE A 6 7.10 -14.98 -6.47
N PRO A 7 7.49 -15.83 -5.49
CA PRO A 7 6.83 -15.85 -4.18
C PRO A 7 7.04 -14.54 -3.39
N CYS A 8 8.21 -13.89 -3.48
CA CYS A 8 8.43 -12.60 -2.84
C CYS A 8 7.48 -11.51 -3.38
N LEU A 9 7.35 -11.43 -4.70
CA LEU A 9 6.43 -10.51 -5.36
C LEU A 9 4.98 -10.82 -4.97
N ALA A 10 4.58 -12.09 -4.92
CA ALA A 10 3.26 -12.49 -4.46
C ALA A 10 2.97 -11.99 -3.03
N LEU A 11 3.92 -12.17 -2.10
CA LEU A 11 3.78 -11.71 -0.71
C LEU A 11 3.63 -10.19 -0.61
N ALA A 12 4.41 -9.43 -1.37
CA ALA A 12 4.30 -7.97 -1.41
C ALA A 12 2.94 -7.54 -1.97
N MET A 13 2.49 -8.17 -3.07
CA MET A 13 1.23 -7.88 -3.73
C MET A 13 0.01 -8.26 -2.87
N ILE A 14 0.09 -9.33 -2.08
CA ILE A 14 -0.91 -9.67 -1.06
C ILE A 14 -0.95 -8.57 0.02
N GLY A 15 0.21 -8.13 0.51
CA GLY A 15 0.29 -7.03 1.49
C GLY A 15 -0.36 -5.73 0.99
N MET A 16 -0.13 -5.40 -0.28
CA MET A 16 -0.79 -4.28 -0.95
C MET A 16 -2.29 -4.49 -1.11
N GLN A 17 -2.73 -5.68 -1.51
CA GLN A 17 -4.14 -6.01 -1.67
C GLN A 17 -4.90 -5.81 -0.36
N VAL A 18 -4.36 -6.32 0.75
CA VAL A 18 -4.93 -6.14 2.09
C VAL A 18 -4.96 -4.66 2.47
N THR A 19 -3.86 -3.95 2.23
CA THR A 19 -3.74 -2.53 2.60
C THR A 19 -4.78 -1.64 1.92
N MET A 20 -5.03 -1.91 0.64
CA MET A 20 -5.86 -1.07 -0.24
C MET A 20 -7.28 -1.60 -0.43
N THR A 21 -7.69 -2.61 0.35
CA THR A 21 -9.04 -3.17 0.28
C THR A 21 -9.70 -3.04 1.65
N PRO A 22 -10.80 -2.26 1.77
CA PRO A 22 -11.49 -2.11 3.04
C PRO A 22 -12.15 -3.44 3.44
N PRO A 23 -12.10 -3.83 4.73
CA PRO A 23 -12.75 -5.05 5.21
C PRO A 23 -14.29 -4.92 5.25
N HIS A 24 -14.80 -3.70 5.17
CA HIS A 24 -16.22 -3.37 5.30
C HIS A 24 -16.68 -2.38 4.22
N PRO A 25 -17.99 -2.36 3.87
CA PRO A 25 -18.56 -1.34 3.00
C PRO A 25 -18.44 0.06 3.64
N PRO A 26 -18.61 1.14 2.84
CA PRO A 26 -18.61 2.50 3.36
C PRO A 26 -19.64 2.70 4.48
N PRO A 27 -19.44 3.70 5.36
CA PRO A 27 -20.44 4.10 6.35
C PRO A 27 -21.79 4.45 5.71
N LEU A 28 -22.87 4.35 6.47
CA LEU A 28 -24.20 4.78 6.01
C LEU A 28 -24.29 6.31 5.93
N LYS A 29 -25.15 6.83 5.05
CA LYS A 29 -25.41 8.27 4.93
C LYS A 29 -25.87 8.82 6.28
N GLY A 30 -25.09 9.75 6.86
CA GLY A 30 -25.33 10.34 8.19
C GLY A 30 -24.33 9.92 9.27
N GLU A 31 -23.49 8.91 9.03
CA GLU A 31 -22.38 8.50 9.91
C GLU A 31 -21.03 9.10 9.50
N GLU A 32 -21.01 9.84 8.38
CA GLU A 32 -19.81 10.49 7.86
C GLU A 32 -19.46 11.76 8.63
N ALA A 33 -18.18 11.90 9.00
CA ALA A 33 -17.67 13.17 9.48
C ALA A 33 -17.62 14.22 8.36
N PRO A 34 -17.80 15.52 8.67
CA PRO A 34 -17.73 16.59 7.68
C PRO A 34 -16.35 16.61 7.01
N SER A 35 -16.33 16.41 5.69
CA SER A 35 -15.08 16.29 4.93
C SER A 35 -14.64 17.59 4.28
N THR A 36 -13.36 17.92 4.39
CA THR A 36 -12.74 19.04 3.66
C THR A 36 -12.39 18.62 2.22
N SER A 37 -12.21 19.57 1.30
CA SER A 37 -11.93 19.32 -0.13
C SER A 37 -10.76 18.36 -0.42
N TRP A 38 -9.75 18.29 0.46
CA TRP A 38 -8.61 17.36 0.34
C TRP A 38 -8.98 15.89 0.61
N GLU A 39 -10.03 15.63 1.40
CA GLU A 39 -10.49 14.29 1.72
C GLU A 39 -11.30 13.65 0.59
N PHE A 40 -11.74 14.44 -0.39
CA PHE A 40 -12.47 13.93 -1.55
C PHE A 40 -11.67 12.86 -2.29
N LEU A 41 -10.38 13.10 -2.56
CA LEU A 41 -9.49 12.14 -3.22
C LEU A 41 -9.25 10.88 -2.37
N VAL A 42 -9.14 11.03 -1.04
CA VAL A 42 -8.95 9.90 -0.12
C VAL A 42 -10.21 9.07 0.02
N LYS A 43 -11.40 9.70 -0.04
CA LYS A 43 -12.70 9.03 -0.03
C LYS A 43 -12.98 8.29 -1.35
N GLN A 44 -12.34 8.69 -2.45
CA GLN A 44 -12.57 8.03 -3.74
C GLN A 44 -11.91 6.65 -3.79
N ARG A 45 -12.73 5.60 -3.85
CA ARG A 45 -12.27 4.20 -4.05
C ARG A 45 -11.59 3.97 -5.40
N CYS A 46 -11.68 4.91 -6.34
CA CYS A 46 -11.02 4.83 -7.63
C CYS A 46 -9.49 4.84 -7.50
N CYS A 47 -8.90 5.62 -6.58
CA CYS A 47 -7.46 5.73 -6.42
C CYS A 47 -6.83 4.40 -5.96
N PRO A 48 -7.33 3.73 -4.90
CA PRO A 48 -6.84 2.40 -4.52
C PRO A 48 -7.01 1.35 -5.62
N VAL A 49 -8.12 1.37 -6.37
CA VAL A 49 -8.33 0.45 -7.50
C VAL A 49 -7.30 0.70 -8.60
N PHE A 50 -7.11 1.96 -8.98
CA PHE A 50 -6.15 2.38 -10.00
C PHE A 50 -4.72 1.94 -9.63
N VAL A 51 -4.27 2.26 -8.41
CA VAL A 51 -2.92 1.89 -7.93
C VAL A 51 -2.73 0.38 -7.90
N LYS A 52 -3.71 -0.37 -7.36
CA LYS A 52 -3.66 -1.84 -7.37
C LYS A 52 -3.54 -2.40 -8.77
N SER A 53 -4.34 -1.90 -9.72
CA SER A 53 -4.31 -2.36 -11.11
C SER A 53 -2.95 -2.14 -11.75
N MET A 54 -2.32 -0.98 -11.53
CA MET A 54 -0.98 -0.70 -12.06
C MET A 54 0.08 -1.64 -11.48
N CYS A 55 0.08 -1.85 -10.15
CA CYS A 55 1.06 -2.71 -9.50
C CYS A 55 0.86 -4.19 -9.87
N TRP A 56 -0.39 -4.66 -9.93
CA TRP A 56 -0.69 -6.03 -10.37
C TRP A 56 -0.32 -6.24 -11.83
N PHE A 57 -0.56 -5.26 -12.70
CA PHE A 57 -0.09 -5.32 -14.08
C PHE A 57 1.43 -5.47 -14.15
N ALA A 58 2.19 -4.64 -13.42
CA ALA A 58 3.65 -4.74 -13.37
C ALA A 58 4.13 -6.07 -12.80
N ALA A 59 3.47 -6.59 -11.76
CA ALA A 59 3.82 -7.88 -11.16
C ALA A 59 3.54 -9.06 -12.10
N LEU A 60 2.40 -9.04 -12.79
CA LEU A 60 2.03 -10.05 -13.79
C LEU A 60 3.00 -10.01 -14.98
N ALA A 61 3.36 -8.82 -15.47
CA ALA A 61 4.35 -8.66 -16.53
C ALA A 61 5.70 -9.26 -16.12
N GLU A 62 6.16 -9.01 -14.89
CA GLU A 62 7.39 -9.60 -14.35
C GLU A 62 7.31 -11.13 -14.25
N TRP A 63 6.21 -11.69 -13.75
CA TRP A 63 6.02 -13.13 -13.74
C TRP A 63 6.04 -13.73 -15.15
N LEU A 64 5.32 -13.12 -16.09
CA LEU A 64 5.25 -13.60 -17.48
C LEU A 64 6.62 -13.63 -18.13
N VAL A 65 7.45 -12.61 -17.96
CA VAL A 65 8.82 -12.64 -18.51
C VAL A 65 9.69 -13.67 -17.81
N ILE A 66 9.63 -13.79 -16.47
CA ILE A 66 10.39 -14.79 -15.72
C ILE A 66 10.00 -16.20 -16.21
N PHE A 67 8.71 -16.53 -16.28
CA PHE A 67 8.24 -17.83 -16.78
C PHE A 67 8.67 -18.06 -18.23
N SER A 68 8.56 -17.05 -19.09
CA SER A 68 8.95 -17.16 -20.51
C SER A 68 10.44 -17.45 -20.69
N THR A 69 11.30 -17.08 -19.74
CA THR A 69 12.72 -17.48 -19.79
C THR A 69 12.96 -18.98 -19.59
N TYR A 70 12.08 -19.68 -18.87
CA TYR A 70 12.17 -21.13 -18.67
C TYR A 70 11.57 -21.92 -19.83
N THR A 71 10.66 -21.31 -20.60
CA THR A 71 9.95 -21.95 -21.72
C THR A 71 10.22 -21.28 -23.07
N ARG A 72 11.45 -20.78 -23.29
CA ARG A 72 11.85 -20.05 -24.53
C ARG A 72 11.61 -20.79 -25.84
N SER A 73 11.54 -22.13 -25.80
CA SER A 73 11.24 -22.97 -26.98
C SER A 73 9.79 -22.85 -27.45
N VAL A 74 8.88 -22.34 -26.61
CA VAL A 74 7.46 -22.18 -26.92
C VAL A 74 7.24 -20.84 -27.61
N GLY A 75 6.51 -20.85 -28.75
CA GLY A 75 6.26 -19.64 -29.55
C GLY A 75 5.62 -18.49 -28.76
N ILE A 76 4.67 -18.79 -27.86
CA ILE A 76 4.03 -17.79 -26.99
C ILE A 76 5.06 -17.08 -26.09
N SER A 77 6.02 -17.81 -25.52
CA SER A 77 7.07 -17.22 -24.67
C SER A 77 7.96 -16.27 -25.46
N GLN A 78 8.24 -16.56 -26.74
CA GLN A 78 8.98 -15.64 -27.61
C GLN A 78 8.19 -14.37 -27.90
N THR A 79 6.88 -14.48 -28.16
CA THR A 79 5.98 -13.32 -28.32
C THR A 79 5.91 -12.49 -27.05
N LEU A 80 5.79 -13.12 -25.87
CA LEU A 80 5.76 -12.41 -24.60
C LEU A 80 7.07 -11.66 -24.33
N LEU A 81 8.22 -12.29 -24.59
CA LEU A 81 9.51 -11.64 -24.44
C LEU A 81 9.70 -10.49 -25.44
N SER A 82 9.27 -10.61 -26.70
CA SER A 82 9.40 -9.52 -27.67
C SER A 82 8.55 -8.29 -27.33
N VAL A 83 7.41 -8.48 -26.66
CA VAL A 83 6.52 -7.38 -26.22
C VAL A 83 6.97 -6.80 -24.88
N LEU A 84 7.32 -7.65 -23.91
CA LEU A 84 7.56 -7.23 -22.52
C LEU A 84 9.03 -6.96 -22.20
N ASP A 85 9.99 -7.38 -23.04
CA ASP A 85 11.42 -7.13 -22.89
C ASP A 85 11.98 -6.33 -24.08
N SER A 86 11.66 -5.03 -24.09
CA SER A 86 12.09 -4.09 -25.15
C SER A 86 13.60 -3.92 -25.29
N ARG A 87 14.38 -4.40 -24.31
CA ARG A 87 15.84 -4.26 -24.27
C ARG A 87 16.59 -5.57 -24.49
N GLY A 88 15.91 -6.70 -24.55
CA GLY A 88 16.54 -8.02 -24.58
C GLY A 88 17.38 -8.30 -23.32
N ARG A 89 17.01 -7.69 -22.19
CA ARG A 89 17.75 -7.77 -20.92
C ARG A 89 17.01 -8.55 -19.85
N VAL A 90 16.04 -9.38 -20.23
CA VAL A 90 15.28 -10.21 -19.29
C VAL A 90 16.22 -10.96 -18.34
N ASP A 91 17.35 -11.48 -18.83
CA ASP A 91 18.38 -12.22 -18.07
C ASP A 91 19.01 -11.44 -16.89
N HIS A 92 18.86 -10.11 -16.85
CA HIS A 92 19.36 -9.23 -15.80
C HIS A 92 18.38 -9.05 -14.63
N ILE A 93 17.14 -9.54 -14.73
CA ILE A 93 16.21 -9.60 -13.58
C ILE A 93 16.79 -10.50 -12.47
N HIS A 94 17.02 -9.91 -11.30
CA HIS A 94 17.63 -10.58 -10.15
C HIS A 94 17.10 -9.97 -8.85
N ALA A 95 17.15 -10.73 -7.75
CA ALA A 95 16.69 -10.26 -6.44
C ALA A 95 17.76 -9.35 -5.82
N SER A 96 17.69 -8.04 -6.09
CA SER A 96 18.56 -7.05 -5.46
C SER A 96 18.21 -6.84 -3.97
N PRO A 97 19.13 -6.30 -3.15
CA PRO A 97 18.82 -5.96 -1.75
C PRO A 97 17.62 -5.01 -1.62
N MET A 98 17.46 -4.07 -2.56
CA MET A 98 16.30 -3.19 -2.62
C MET A 98 14.99 -3.97 -2.85
N PHE A 99 15.01 -4.97 -3.73
CA PHE A 99 13.85 -5.84 -3.93
C PHE A 99 13.44 -6.57 -2.65
N VAL A 100 14.41 -7.13 -1.92
CA VAL A 100 14.15 -7.83 -0.65
C VAL A 100 13.59 -6.86 0.39
N MET A 101 14.21 -5.68 0.53
CA MET A 101 13.74 -4.63 1.43
C MET A 101 12.32 -4.18 1.09
N GLY A 102 12.03 -3.93 -0.19
CA GLY A 102 10.71 -3.56 -0.66
C GLY A 102 9.66 -4.64 -0.38
N THR A 103 10.02 -5.91 -0.59
CA THR A 103 9.17 -7.06 -0.26
C THR A 103 8.83 -7.09 1.23
N LEU A 104 9.85 -7.07 2.09
CA LEU A 104 9.68 -7.13 3.54
C LEU A 104 8.83 -5.96 4.05
N LEU A 105 9.10 -4.75 3.55
CA LEU A 105 8.38 -3.54 3.95
C LEU A 105 6.91 -3.58 3.50
N ALA A 106 6.64 -4.07 2.28
CA ALA A 106 5.28 -4.21 1.76
C ALA A 106 4.47 -5.27 2.53
N THR A 107 5.08 -6.43 2.78
CA THR A 107 4.44 -7.50 3.55
C THR A 107 4.21 -7.09 5.01
N PHE A 108 5.19 -6.43 5.65
CA PHE A 108 5.05 -5.93 7.01
C PHE A 108 3.95 -4.86 7.11
N GLY A 109 3.91 -3.91 6.17
CA GLY A 109 2.84 -2.91 6.13
C GLY A 109 1.44 -3.52 5.99
N GLY A 110 1.30 -4.50 5.09
CA GLY A 110 0.08 -5.27 4.93
C GLY A 110 -0.33 -6.04 6.19
N PHE A 111 0.63 -6.63 6.89
CA PHE A 111 0.39 -7.31 8.16
C PHE A 111 -0.10 -6.36 9.26
N ILE A 112 0.54 -5.20 9.43
CA ILE A 112 0.07 -4.17 10.38
C ILE A 112 -1.37 -3.78 10.05
N ARG A 113 -1.66 -3.54 8.77
CA ARG A 113 -3.01 -3.15 8.35
C ARG A 113 -4.03 -4.25 8.66
N TYR A 114 -3.69 -5.51 8.38
CA TYR A 114 -4.53 -6.65 8.72
C TYR A 114 -4.79 -6.74 10.22
N ALA A 115 -3.77 -6.55 11.05
CA ALA A 115 -3.91 -6.53 12.50
C ALA A 115 -4.87 -5.41 12.95
N CYS A 116 -4.79 -4.22 12.34
CA CYS A 116 -5.74 -3.13 12.62
C CYS A 116 -7.19 -3.49 12.23
N TYR A 117 -7.38 -4.18 11.10
CA TYR A 117 -8.72 -4.64 10.69
C TYR A 117 -9.31 -5.63 11.69
N ARG A 118 -8.49 -6.55 12.20
CA ARG A 118 -8.91 -7.52 13.21
C ARG A 118 -9.25 -6.85 14.54
N GLU A 119 -8.45 -5.88 14.96
CA GLU A 119 -8.59 -5.23 16.27
C GLU A 119 -9.79 -4.28 16.32
N LEU A 120 -9.98 -3.44 15.28
CA LEU A 120 -11.14 -2.54 15.19
C LEU A 120 -12.42 -3.29 14.78
N GLY A 121 -12.29 -4.39 14.03
CA GLY A 121 -13.42 -5.14 13.49
C GLY A 121 -14.40 -4.22 12.76
N ARG A 122 -15.69 -4.27 13.13
CA ARG A 122 -16.75 -3.44 12.54
C ARG A 122 -16.53 -1.93 12.66
N LEU A 123 -15.62 -1.47 13.52
CA LEU A 123 -15.32 -0.04 13.68
C LEU A 123 -14.38 0.47 12.59
N PHE A 124 -13.73 -0.42 11.83
CA PHE A 124 -12.80 -0.03 10.78
C PHE A 124 -13.55 0.48 9.54
N THR A 125 -13.29 1.74 9.17
CA THR A 125 -13.73 2.34 7.91
C THR A 125 -12.60 3.11 7.24
N PHE A 126 -12.60 3.18 5.91
CA PHE A 126 -11.62 4.00 5.18
C PHE A 126 -11.98 5.48 5.31
N GLU A 127 -13.27 5.77 5.34
CA GLU A 127 -13.85 7.09 5.57
C GLU A 127 -13.91 7.37 7.08
N MET A 128 -13.69 8.62 7.50
CA MET A 128 -13.79 8.98 8.92
C MET A 128 -15.27 8.87 9.31
N SER A 129 -15.58 7.88 10.15
CA SER A 129 -16.95 7.66 10.61
C SER A 129 -16.96 7.40 12.10
N ILE A 130 -17.95 8.00 12.76
CA ILE A 130 -18.24 7.77 14.18
C ILE A 130 -19.49 6.92 14.22
N ARG A 131 -19.32 5.61 14.35
CA ARG A 131 -20.44 4.67 14.39
C ARG A 131 -21.19 4.75 15.71
N LYS A 132 -22.49 4.41 15.71
CA LYS A 132 -23.22 4.13 16.95
C LYS A 132 -22.48 3.02 17.70
N GLU A 133 -22.22 3.23 19.00
CA GLU A 133 -21.40 2.34 19.86
C GLU A 133 -19.89 2.34 19.56
N HIS A 134 -19.34 3.44 19.01
CA HIS A 134 -17.90 3.58 18.86
C HIS A 134 -17.21 3.47 20.22
N ARG A 135 -16.22 2.58 20.33
CA ARG A 135 -15.39 2.41 21.53
C ARG A 135 -13.94 2.75 21.19
N LEU A 136 -13.23 3.33 22.15
CA LEU A 136 -11.80 3.57 22.02
C LEU A 136 -11.05 2.25 22.13
N VAL A 137 -10.43 1.81 21.03
CA VAL A 137 -9.63 0.59 21.00
C VAL A 137 -8.18 0.93 21.35
N THR A 138 -7.67 0.31 22.41
CA THR A 138 -6.34 0.62 23.00
C THR A 138 -5.41 -0.60 23.03
N THR A 139 -5.84 -1.71 22.44
CA THR A 139 -5.15 -3.00 22.41
C THR A 139 -4.55 -3.29 21.04
N GLY A 140 -3.73 -4.35 20.95
CA GLY A 140 -3.07 -4.74 19.70
C GLY A 140 -2.15 -3.62 19.17
N PRO A 141 -2.16 -3.32 17.86
CA PRO A 141 -1.34 -2.24 17.29
C PRO A 141 -1.59 -0.86 17.90
N TYR A 142 -2.79 -0.61 18.44
CA TYR A 142 -3.18 0.67 19.05
C TYR A 142 -2.60 0.88 20.47
N ALA A 143 -2.01 -0.17 21.06
CA ALA A 143 -1.23 -0.04 22.28
C ALA A 143 0.17 0.55 22.03
N LEU A 144 0.63 0.55 20.76
CA LEU A 144 1.97 1.01 20.39
C LEU A 144 1.94 2.42 19.83
N VAL A 145 1.06 2.72 18.88
CA VAL A 145 0.93 4.03 18.25
C VAL A 145 -0.56 4.35 18.05
N ARG A 146 -0.92 5.64 17.93
CA ARG A 146 -2.33 6.05 17.77
C ARG A 146 -2.92 5.67 16.40
N HIS A 147 -2.11 5.70 15.34
CA HIS A 147 -2.55 5.49 13.96
C HIS A 147 -1.79 4.36 13.23
N PRO A 148 -1.77 3.13 13.79
CA PRO A 148 -0.99 2.02 13.22
C PRO A 148 -1.48 1.63 11.81
N GLY A 149 -2.76 1.86 11.53
CA GLY A 149 -3.32 1.65 10.19
C GLY A 149 -2.62 2.49 9.12
N TYR A 150 -2.21 3.73 9.42
CA TYR A 150 -1.51 4.59 8.47
C TYR A 150 -0.03 4.22 8.35
N THR A 151 0.57 3.74 9.44
CA THR A 151 1.90 3.10 9.41
C THR A 151 1.92 1.95 8.41
N GLY A 152 0.91 1.09 8.46
CA GLY A 152 0.75 -0.01 7.49
C GLY A 152 0.65 0.48 6.04
N VAL A 153 -0.09 1.56 5.79
CA VAL A 153 -0.20 2.16 4.44
C VAL A 153 1.13 2.72 3.96
N VAL A 154 1.82 3.50 4.78
CA VAL A 154 3.11 4.13 4.46
C VAL A 154 4.15 3.06 4.14
N CYS A 155 4.31 2.05 5.00
CA CYS A 155 5.20 0.92 4.75
C CYS A 155 4.86 0.21 3.43
N THR A 156 3.58 -0.07 3.20
CA THR A 156 3.16 -0.79 1.99
C THR A 156 3.44 -0.02 0.71
N VAL A 157 3.08 1.27 0.67
CA VAL A 157 3.30 2.12 -0.51
C VAL A 157 4.79 2.26 -0.80
N MET A 158 5.61 2.54 0.22
CA MET A 158 7.06 2.63 0.05
C MET A 158 7.66 1.29 -0.40
N GLY A 159 7.23 0.19 0.20
CA GLY A 159 7.72 -1.15 -0.13
C GLY A 159 7.45 -1.54 -1.57
N ILE A 160 6.23 -1.29 -2.06
CA ILE A 160 5.83 -1.57 -3.45
C ILE A 160 6.59 -0.69 -4.44
N ALA A 161 6.77 0.60 -4.14
CA ALA A 161 7.55 1.51 -4.97
C ALA A 161 9.01 1.04 -5.07
N ILE A 162 9.65 0.73 -3.93
CA ILE A 162 11.03 0.21 -3.88
C ILE A 162 11.13 -1.09 -4.67
N LEU A 163 10.20 -2.03 -4.46
CA LEU A 163 10.23 -3.34 -5.11
C LEU A 163 10.14 -3.25 -6.65
N HIS A 164 9.24 -2.42 -7.18
CA HIS A 164 9.04 -2.31 -8.63
C HIS A 164 10.10 -1.44 -9.31
N LEU A 165 10.68 -0.48 -8.60
CA LEU A 165 11.70 0.42 -9.15
C LEU A 165 13.14 -0.04 -8.86
N ALA A 166 13.31 -1.12 -8.09
CA ALA A 166 14.61 -1.67 -7.75
C ALA A 166 15.42 -2.07 -9.01
N PRO A 167 16.76 -1.97 -8.96
CA PRO A 167 17.62 -2.66 -9.93
C PRO A 167 17.27 -4.15 -9.99
N GLY A 168 17.29 -4.74 -11.18
CA GLY A 168 16.87 -6.12 -11.39
C GLY A 168 15.36 -6.35 -11.37
N SER A 169 14.51 -5.32 -11.39
CA SER A 169 13.06 -5.45 -11.62
C SER A 169 12.73 -5.49 -13.11
N TRP A 170 11.56 -6.03 -13.47
CA TRP A 170 11.06 -5.94 -14.85
C TRP A 170 11.01 -4.49 -15.34
N ALA A 171 10.57 -3.57 -14.49
CA ALA A 171 10.39 -2.18 -14.87
C ALA A 171 11.71 -1.53 -15.33
N ASN A 172 12.81 -1.86 -14.66
CA ASN A 172 14.13 -1.29 -14.91
C ASN A 172 14.86 -2.02 -16.05
N GLU A 173 14.93 -3.36 -15.98
CA GLU A 173 15.75 -4.16 -16.90
C GLU A 173 15.12 -4.28 -18.29
N CYS A 174 13.81 -4.52 -18.36
CA CYS A 174 13.10 -4.76 -19.62
C CYS A 174 12.70 -3.47 -20.36
N GLY A 175 13.12 -2.31 -19.86
CA GLY A 175 13.12 -1.04 -20.59
C GLY A 175 11.82 -0.24 -20.55
N ILE A 176 10.77 -0.70 -19.88
CA ILE A 176 9.51 0.06 -19.78
C ILE A 176 9.72 1.44 -19.15
N LEU A 177 10.57 1.58 -18.10
CA LEU A 177 10.93 2.87 -17.50
C LEU A 177 11.78 3.78 -18.41
N SER A 178 12.25 3.26 -19.54
CA SER A 178 12.95 4.06 -20.55
C SER A 178 12.01 4.65 -21.58
N THR A 179 10.80 4.11 -21.71
CA THR A 179 9.74 4.64 -22.59
C THR A 179 9.08 5.87 -21.97
N LYS A 180 8.53 6.76 -22.82
CA LYS A 180 7.74 7.92 -22.34
C LYS A 180 6.51 7.46 -21.53
N LEU A 181 5.85 6.40 -21.99
CA LEU A 181 4.67 5.83 -21.34
C LEU A 181 5.00 5.29 -19.94
N GLY A 182 6.06 4.49 -19.80
CA GLY A 182 6.46 3.94 -18.50
C GLY A 182 6.91 5.01 -17.51
N LYS A 183 7.62 6.05 -17.96
CA LYS A 183 7.96 7.22 -17.12
C LYS A 183 6.72 7.97 -16.67
N PHE A 184 5.76 8.20 -17.58
CA PHE A 184 4.49 8.83 -17.24
C PHE A 184 3.71 7.99 -16.21
N ALA A 185 3.60 6.68 -16.42
CA ALA A 185 2.96 5.75 -15.49
C ALA A 185 3.63 5.77 -14.12
N MET A 186 4.97 5.78 -14.06
CA MET A 186 5.73 5.88 -12.81
C MET A 186 5.45 7.21 -12.09
N ILE A 187 5.50 8.34 -12.79
CA ILE A 187 5.22 9.66 -12.21
C ILE A 187 3.78 9.72 -11.70
N LEU A 188 2.83 9.20 -12.47
CA LEU A 188 1.43 9.16 -12.07
C LEU A 188 1.21 8.28 -10.84
N TYR A 189 1.83 7.09 -10.80
CA TYR A 189 1.80 6.20 -9.63
C TYR A 189 2.38 6.87 -8.39
N LEU A 190 3.59 7.45 -8.47
CA LEU A 190 4.24 8.14 -7.34
C LEU A 190 3.46 9.39 -6.92
N GLY A 191 2.90 10.13 -7.87
CA GLY A 191 2.07 11.31 -7.60
C GLY A 191 0.79 10.95 -6.86
N VAL A 192 0.01 9.97 -7.36
CA VAL A 192 -1.24 9.52 -6.73
C VAL A 192 -0.97 8.95 -5.34
N THR A 193 0.01 8.05 -5.20
CA THR A 193 0.34 7.43 -3.92
C THR A 193 0.91 8.42 -2.92
N GLY A 194 1.74 9.37 -3.37
CA GLY A 194 2.26 10.46 -2.55
C GLY A 194 1.15 11.40 -2.06
N LEU A 195 0.25 11.84 -2.95
CA LEU A 195 -0.89 12.69 -2.59
C LEU A 195 -1.81 12.01 -1.58
N VAL A 196 -2.16 10.74 -1.80
CA VAL A 196 -2.98 9.96 -0.86
C VAL A 196 -2.28 9.83 0.49
N THR A 197 -0.98 9.52 0.50
CA THR A 197 -0.20 9.37 1.74
C THR A 197 -0.17 10.68 2.53
N VAL A 198 0.13 11.81 1.88
CA VAL A 198 0.10 13.13 2.52
C VAL A 198 -1.31 13.46 3.04
N GLY A 199 -2.36 13.14 2.28
CA GLY A 199 -3.75 13.31 2.70
C GLY A 199 -4.08 12.52 3.96
N LEU A 200 -3.65 11.26 4.04
CA LEU A 200 -3.84 10.41 5.23
C LEU A 200 -3.07 10.94 6.43
N LEU A 201 -1.83 11.39 6.24
CA LEU A 201 -1.03 11.93 7.34
C LEU A 201 -1.63 13.22 7.91
N LYS A 202 -2.12 14.12 7.05
CA LYS A 202 -2.85 15.32 7.49
C LYS A 202 -4.18 14.99 8.17
N ARG A 203 -4.80 13.86 7.83
CA ARG A 203 -6.07 13.42 8.41
C ARG A 203 -5.94 12.92 9.86
N MET A 204 -4.76 12.44 10.27
CA MET A 204 -4.52 11.96 11.63
C MET A 204 -4.89 12.97 12.71
N GLU A 205 -4.54 14.24 12.52
CA GLU A 205 -4.83 15.29 13.50
C GLU A 205 -6.33 15.50 13.69
N LYS A 206 -7.10 15.47 12.60
CA LYS A 206 -8.55 15.57 12.67
C LYS A 206 -9.18 14.35 13.35
N GLU A 207 -8.64 13.16 13.11
CA GLU A 207 -9.10 11.94 13.78
C GLU A 207 -8.81 11.99 15.28
N ASP A 208 -7.63 12.46 15.67
CA ASP A 208 -7.31 12.70 17.08
C ASP A 208 -8.30 13.68 17.73
N VAL A 209 -8.59 14.81 17.07
CA VAL A 209 -9.55 15.81 17.58
C VAL A 209 -10.95 15.22 17.71
N ALA A 210 -11.45 14.55 16.67
CA ALA A 210 -12.77 13.93 16.69
C ALA A 210 -12.88 12.85 17.78
N LEU A 211 -11.88 11.99 17.92
CA LEU A 211 -11.85 10.97 18.98
C LEU A 211 -11.78 11.60 20.38
N ARG A 212 -11.02 12.70 20.54
CA ARG A 212 -10.93 13.44 21.79
C ARG A 212 -12.25 14.10 22.16
N GLU A 213 -13.00 14.66 21.21
CA GLU A 213 -14.32 15.25 21.47
C GLU A 213 -15.34 14.23 21.98
N ILE A 214 -15.29 12.99 21.46
CA ILE A 214 -16.20 11.90 21.83
C ILE A 214 -15.83 11.30 23.19
N PHE A 215 -14.57 10.88 23.35
CA PHE A 215 -14.11 10.10 24.50
C PHE A 215 -13.56 10.97 25.64
N LYS A 216 -13.31 12.26 25.39
CA LYS A 216 -12.87 13.26 26.36
C LYS A 216 -11.71 12.74 27.22
N HIS A 217 -11.94 12.58 28.52
CA HIS A 217 -10.93 12.13 29.49
C HIS A 217 -10.33 10.76 29.13
N GLY A 218 -11.13 9.83 28.60
CA GLY A 218 -10.63 8.51 28.20
C GLY A 218 -9.63 8.57 27.05
N TRP A 219 -9.80 9.51 26.12
CA TRP A 219 -8.81 9.76 25.07
C TRP A 219 -7.53 10.37 25.67
N ASP A 220 -7.67 11.38 26.54
CA ASP A 220 -6.51 12.08 27.13
C ASP A 220 -5.62 11.13 27.95
N GLU A 221 -6.21 10.22 28.72
CA GLU A 221 -5.45 9.20 29.46
C GLU A 221 -4.74 8.20 28.55
N TRP A 222 -5.40 7.74 27.49
CA TRP A 222 -4.82 6.82 26.54
C TRP A 222 -3.71 7.48 25.72
N ALA A 223 -3.92 8.69 25.21
CA ALA A 223 -2.94 9.44 24.43
C ALA A 223 -1.68 9.79 25.23
N LYS A 224 -1.79 9.97 26.55
CA LYS A 224 -0.61 10.09 27.44
C LYS A 224 0.22 8.81 27.49
N LYS A 225 -0.42 7.64 27.46
CA LYS A 225 0.24 6.32 27.47
C LYS A 225 0.80 5.95 26.09
N VAL A 226 0.14 6.39 25.02
CA VAL A 226 0.51 6.14 23.63
C VAL A 226 0.78 7.48 22.92
N PRO A 227 1.92 8.12 23.20
CA PRO A 227 2.19 9.49 22.73
C PRO A 227 2.43 9.56 21.22
N TRP A 228 2.94 8.48 20.63
CA TRP A 228 3.35 8.43 19.23
C TRP A 228 2.16 8.29 18.28
N ARG A 229 2.15 9.06 17.19
CA ARG A 229 1.09 8.98 16.17
C ARG A 229 1.29 7.84 15.19
N LEU A 230 2.47 7.77 14.58
CA LEU A 230 2.71 6.92 13.40
C LEU A 230 3.79 5.87 13.64
N PHE A 231 4.98 6.31 14.04
CA PHE A 231 6.08 5.44 14.44
C PHE A 231 6.53 5.85 15.85
N PRO A 232 7.11 4.93 16.64
CA PRO A 232 7.74 5.31 17.89
C PRO A 232 8.71 6.48 17.69
N GLY A 233 8.50 7.56 18.44
CA GLY A 233 9.26 8.82 18.31
C GLY A 233 8.69 9.86 17.33
N ILE A 234 7.60 9.58 16.60
CA ILE A 234 6.90 10.56 15.74
C ILE A 234 5.55 10.94 16.37
N TYR A 235 5.36 12.25 16.64
CA TYR A 235 4.27 12.82 17.44
C TYR A 235 3.15 13.50 16.64
#